data_AF-A0A367FEZ1-F1
#
_entry.id   AF-A0A367FEZ1-F1
#
_cell.length_a   1.000
_cell.length_b   1.000
_cell.length_c   1.000
_cell.angle_alpha   90.00
_cell.angle_beta   90.00
_cell.angle_gamma   90.00
#
_symmetry.space_group_name_H-M   'P 1'
#
loop_
_entity.id
_entity.type
_entity.pdbx_description
1 polymer ?
#
loop_
_entity_poly.entity_id
_entity_poly.type
_entity_poly.pdbx_seq_one_letter_code
_entity_poly.pdbx_strand_id
1 'polypeptide(L)'
;MDTGLVRHVLRWVPFVLRLSLLLLLLAGALLTCASRVPSARTVEQFRAAVAAGEVDRVSYRAGGVGTLINDSHDVVQMEDPHDLMTLKWSESPLVWHEVPGDITDTRGVAYTVDLLRADVGRAPVRPSLTVDSGRDSGGGIFPDWPFTFLGGEKLWWLATAWVVAFVVMLLGPPPRLANRWAWFWMFTVGQIGAILYFVLEPRPLWRGLGEVPVPEKRVEGGSGCLISIGLSVISVVLAGGIGQLVSVVLG
;
A
#
# COMPACT_ATOMS: atom_id res chain seq x y z
N MET A 1 -26.57 3.63 39.91
CA MET A 1 -25.65 3.42 38.77
C MET A 1 -24.34 4.10 39.11
N ASP A 2 -23.24 3.35 39.25
CA ASP A 2 -21.96 3.90 39.73
C ASP A 2 -21.32 4.85 38.73
N THR A 3 -21.28 6.13 39.08
CA THR A 3 -20.69 7.21 38.26
C THR A 3 -19.18 7.05 38.08
N GLY A 4 -18.50 6.34 38.99
CA GLY A 4 -17.08 6.02 38.90
C GLY A 4 -16.75 5.06 37.75
N LEU A 5 -17.59 4.03 37.54
CA LEU A 5 -17.38 3.03 36.50
C LEU A 5 -17.59 3.62 35.10
N VAL A 6 -18.60 4.49 34.95
CA VAL A 6 -18.87 5.21 33.69
C VAL A 6 -17.70 6.11 33.30
N ARG A 7 -17.09 6.85 34.25
CA ARG A 7 -15.92 7.71 33.98
C ARG A 7 -14.67 6.91 33.62
N HIS A 8 -14.49 5.73 34.22
CA HIS A 8 -13.38 4.85 33.88
C HIS A 8 -13.53 4.34 32.45
N VAL A 9 -14.70 3.79 32.11
CA VAL A 9 -15.01 3.27 30.76
C VAL A 9 -14.84 4.37 29.70
N LEU A 10 -15.37 5.57 29.92
CA LEU A 10 -15.23 6.69 28.99
C LEU A 10 -13.77 7.07 28.71
N ARG A 11 -12.87 6.86 29.68
CA ARG A 11 -11.45 7.18 29.54
C ARG A 11 -10.69 6.15 28.68
N TRP A 12 -11.16 4.90 28.63
CA TRP A 12 -10.54 3.84 27.81
C TRP A 12 -10.95 3.89 26.35
N VAL A 13 -12.17 4.35 26.04
CA VAL A 13 -12.67 4.47 24.66
C VAL A 13 -11.67 5.16 23.72
N PRO A 14 -11.13 6.38 24.01
CA PRO A 14 -10.20 7.04 23.09
C PRO A 14 -8.87 6.28 22.96
N PHE A 15 -8.44 5.58 24.00
CA PHE A 15 -7.22 4.77 23.96
C PHE A 15 -7.41 3.54 23.07
N VAL A 16 -8.50 2.80 23.25
CA VAL A 16 -8.83 1.62 22.43
C VAL A 16 -9.01 2.02 20.97
N LEU A 17 -9.79 3.09 20.70
CA LEU A 17 -9.97 3.60 19.35
C LEU A 17 -8.63 3.95 18.67
N ARG A 18 -7.75 4.65 19.40
CA ARG A 18 -6.41 5.00 18.93
C ARG A 18 -5.57 3.76 18.62
N LEU A 19 -5.57 2.77 19.50
CA LEU A 19 -4.82 1.54 19.30
C LEU A 19 -5.36 0.76 18.10
N SER A 20 -6.68 0.64 17.96
CA SER A 20 -7.33 -0.02 16.83
C SER A 20 -6.99 0.68 15.50
N LEU A 21 -7.07 2.01 15.44
CA LEU A 21 -6.70 2.77 14.24
C LEU A 21 -5.21 2.62 13.90
N LEU A 22 -4.35 2.66 14.91
CA LEU A 22 -2.92 2.44 14.71
C LEU A 22 -2.64 1.04 14.15
N LEU A 23 -3.25 -0.01 14.71
CA LEU A 23 -3.09 -1.38 14.23
C LEU A 23 -3.58 -1.55 12.78
N LEU A 24 -4.73 -0.95 12.44
CA LEU A 24 -5.24 -0.97 11.07
C LEU A 24 -4.28 -0.27 10.10
N LEU A 25 -3.77 0.91 10.46
CA LEU A 25 -2.82 1.64 9.63
C LEU A 25 -1.50 0.88 9.47
N LEU A 26 -0.99 0.25 10.53
CA LEU A 26 0.21 -0.58 10.48
C LEU A 26 0.02 -1.82 9.62
N ALA A 27 -1.12 -2.52 9.75
CA ALA A 27 -1.45 -3.67 8.92
C ALA A 27 -1.53 -3.27 7.44
N GLY A 28 -2.17 -2.14 7.13
CA GLY A 28 -2.24 -1.59 5.77
C GLY A 28 -0.87 -1.21 5.22
N ALA A 29 -0.03 -0.57 6.02
CA ALA A 29 1.34 -0.23 5.64
C ALA A 29 2.16 -1.49 5.35
N LEU A 30 2.03 -2.52 6.20
CA LEU A 30 2.71 -3.81 6.01
C LEU A 30 2.27 -4.50 4.72
N LEU A 31 0.96 -4.62 4.49
CA LEU A 31 0.39 -5.19 3.26
C LEU A 31 0.91 -4.47 2.02
N THR A 32 0.93 -3.13 2.06
CA THR A 32 1.37 -2.34 0.91
C THR A 32 2.88 -2.48 0.68
N CYS A 33 3.70 -2.48 1.72
CA CYS A 33 5.15 -2.70 1.60
C CYS A 33 5.46 -4.11 1.08
N ALA A 34 4.80 -5.14 1.60
CA ALA A 34 4.98 -6.52 1.17
C ALA A 34 4.66 -6.69 -0.32
N SER A 35 3.58 -6.06 -0.80
CA SER A 35 3.20 -6.13 -2.21
C SER A 35 4.24 -5.50 -3.15
N ARG A 36 4.99 -4.49 -2.70
CA ARG A 36 5.93 -3.73 -3.54
C ARG A 36 7.24 -4.43 -3.83
N VAL A 37 7.60 -5.45 -3.05
CA VAL A 37 8.85 -6.20 -3.22
C VAL A 37 8.51 -7.66 -3.45
N PRO A 38 7.91 -7.99 -4.61
CA PRO A 38 7.61 -9.37 -4.95
C PRO A 38 8.91 -10.17 -5.10
N SER A 39 8.88 -11.45 -4.71
CA SER A 39 10.03 -12.34 -4.91
C SER A 39 10.08 -12.86 -6.35
N ALA A 40 11.29 -12.98 -6.89
CA ALA A 40 11.51 -13.40 -8.27
C ALA A 40 11.20 -14.90 -8.44
N ARG A 41 10.34 -15.24 -9.40
CA ARG A 41 9.86 -16.60 -9.68
C ARG A 41 9.71 -16.81 -11.19
N THR A 42 9.56 -18.05 -11.65
CA THR A 42 9.44 -18.38 -13.08
C THR A 42 8.00 -18.61 -13.52
N VAL A 43 7.75 -18.61 -14.84
CA VAL A 43 6.43 -18.90 -15.43
C VAL A 43 5.95 -20.31 -15.07
N GLU A 44 6.86 -21.27 -14.97
CA GLU A 44 6.54 -22.65 -14.58
C GLU A 44 6.07 -22.73 -13.14
N GLN A 45 6.73 -21.99 -12.25
CA GLN A 45 6.34 -21.92 -10.84
C GLN A 45 4.95 -21.30 -10.72
N PHE A 46 4.68 -20.24 -11.48
CA PHE A 46 3.34 -19.67 -11.58
C PHE A 46 2.31 -20.71 -12.04
N ARG A 47 2.56 -21.41 -13.16
CA ARG A 47 1.64 -22.44 -13.68
C ARG A 47 1.42 -23.57 -12.67
N ALA A 48 2.47 -24.00 -11.97
CA ALA A 48 2.38 -25.02 -10.93
C ALA A 48 1.49 -24.55 -9.76
N ALA A 49 1.69 -23.32 -9.26
CA ALA A 49 0.88 -22.74 -8.20
C ALA A 49 -0.59 -22.56 -8.62
N VAL A 50 -0.84 -22.12 -9.86
CA VAL A 50 -2.20 -22.03 -10.43
C VAL A 50 -2.86 -23.40 -10.51
N ALA A 51 -2.13 -24.42 -10.98
CA ALA A 51 -2.65 -25.78 -11.06
C ALA A 51 -2.92 -26.39 -9.67
N ALA A 52 -2.13 -26.02 -8.66
CA ALA A 52 -2.33 -26.40 -7.27
C ALA A 52 -3.50 -25.65 -6.59
N GLY A 53 -3.98 -24.55 -7.18
CA GLY A 53 -5.02 -23.70 -6.59
C GLY A 53 -4.51 -22.81 -5.45
N GLU A 54 -3.20 -22.55 -5.41
CA GLU A 54 -2.54 -21.75 -4.36
C GLU A 54 -2.59 -20.25 -4.67
N VAL A 55 -2.85 -19.86 -5.92
CA VAL A 55 -2.89 -18.46 -6.34
C VAL A 55 -4.22 -17.81 -5.96
N ASP A 56 -4.18 -16.75 -5.15
CA ASP A 56 -5.33 -15.92 -4.78
C ASP A 56 -5.55 -14.79 -5.81
N ARG A 57 -4.47 -14.14 -6.26
CA ARG A 57 -4.54 -12.96 -7.14
C ARG A 57 -3.49 -13.01 -8.22
N VAL A 58 -3.85 -12.49 -9.38
CA VAL A 58 -2.96 -12.30 -10.53
C VAL A 58 -3.10 -10.87 -11.02
N SER A 59 -2.00 -10.13 -11.03
CA SER A 59 -1.89 -8.80 -11.60
C SER A 59 -0.97 -8.88 -12.81
N TYR A 60 -1.47 -8.54 -13.99
CA TYR A 60 -0.67 -8.59 -15.21
C TYR A 60 -0.75 -7.28 -15.98
N ARG A 61 0.36 -6.92 -16.61
CA ARG A 61 0.44 -5.81 -17.57
C ARG A 61 0.56 -6.42 -18.95
N ALA A 62 -0.44 -6.20 -19.80
CA ALA A 62 -0.35 -6.55 -21.21
C ALA A 62 0.43 -5.45 -21.94
N GLY A 63 1.31 -5.87 -22.86
CA GLY A 63 1.93 -5.01 -23.85
C GLY A 63 0.88 -4.53 -24.83
N GLY A 64 0.22 -3.43 -24.50
CA GLY A 64 -0.63 -2.72 -25.43
C GLY A 64 0.20 -1.75 -26.25
N VAL A 65 0.12 -1.86 -27.57
CA VAL A 65 0.59 -0.85 -28.53
C VAL A 65 0.09 0.50 -28.05
N GLY A 66 0.98 1.32 -27.48
CA GLY A 66 0.68 2.73 -27.30
C GLY A 66 0.24 3.22 -28.66
N THR A 67 -0.96 3.77 -28.76
CA THR A 67 -1.42 4.42 -29.99
C THR A 67 -0.44 5.56 -30.21
N LEU A 68 0.64 5.30 -30.94
CA LEU A 68 1.44 6.34 -31.54
C LEU A 68 0.51 6.94 -32.58
N ILE A 69 -0.22 7.98 -32.17
CA ILE A 69 -0.85 8.89 -33.09
C ILE A 69 0.33 9.58 -33.79
N ASN A 70 0.82 8.97 -34.86
CA ASN A 70 1.63 9.72 -35.81
C ASN A 70 0.72 10.76 -36.45
N ASP A 71 1.26 11.97 -36.68
CA ASP A 71 0.56 13.09 -37.33
C ASP A 71 0.00 12.75 -38.74
N SER A 72 0.31 11.57 -39.28
CA SER A 72 -0.06 11.11 -40.61
C SER A 72 -1.43 10.39 -40.73
N HIS A 73 -2.25 10.30 -39.68
CA HIS A 73 -3.60 9.67 -39.73
C HIS A 73 -3.67 8.21 -40.26
N ASP A 74 -2.55 7.54 -40.49
CA ASP A 74 -2.52 6.12 -40.82
C ASP A 74 -2.51 5.28 -39.54
N VAL A 75 -3.63 4.60 -39.27
CA VAL A 75 -3.74 3.61 -38.20
C VAL A 75 -3.08 2.32 -38.69
N VAL A 76 -1.77 2.18 -38.44
CA VAL A 76 -1.09 0.90 -38.59
C VAL A 76 -1.54 0.00 -37.43
N GLN A 77 -2.47 -0.91 -37.70
CA GLN A 77 -2.79 -2.01 -36.80
C GLN A 77 -1.55 -2.92 -36.71
N MET A 78 -0.84 -2.83 -35.59
CA MET A 78 0.20 -3.79 -35.24
C MET A 78 -0.49 -4.97 -34.54
N GLU A 79 -0.78 -6.03 -35.31
CA GLU A 79 -1.05 -7.40 -34.80
C GLU A 79 0.25 -7.87 -34.13
N ASP A 80 0.43 -7.98 -32.81
CA ASP A 80 -0.37 -8.73 -31.84
C ASP A 80 -0.23 -8.06 -30.44
N PRO A 81 -1.27 -7.44 -29.86
CA PRO A 81 -1.21 -6.73 -28.58
C PRO A 81 -1.30 -7.67 -27.34
N HIS A 82 -0.72 -8.87 -27.43
CA HIS A 82 -0.95 -9.95 -26.46
C HIS A 82 0.28 -10.37 -25.64
N ASP A 83 1.43 -9.74 -25.85
CA ASP A 83 2.64 -10.03 -25.08
C ASP A 83 2.47 -9.56 -23.63
N LEU A 84 2.83 -10.43 -22.69
CA LEU A 84 2.74 -10.11 -21.28
C LEU A 84 4.03 -9.40 -20.86
N MET A 85 3.93 -8.15 -20.41
CA MET A 85 5.07 -7.33 -19.99
C MET A 85 5.44 -7.53 -18.53
N THR A 86 4.45 -7.83 -17.70
CA THR A 86 4.65 -8.02 -16.26
C THR A 86 3.64 -9.06 -15.78
N LEU A 87 4.13 -10.07 -15.06
CA LEU A 87 3.30 -11.05 -14.36
C LEU A 87 3.62 -11.00 -12.88
N LYS A 88 2.65 -10.59 -12.09
CA LYS A 88 2.70 -10.65 -10.63
C LYS A 88 1.57 -11.51 -10.12
N TRP A 89 1.81 -12.31 -9.10
CA TRP A 89 0.76 -13.08 -8.45
C TRP A 89 1.01 -13.15 -6.95
N SER A 90 -0.05 -13.49 -6.21
CA SER A 90 0.03 -13.68 -4.78
C SER A 90 -0.61 -15.00 -4.38
N GLU A 91 0.08 -15.77 -3.55
CA GLU A 91 -0.47 -16.97 -2.89
C GLU A 91 -1.19 -16.61 -1.59
N SER A 92 -0.85 -15.46 -1.00
CA SER A 92 -1.52 -14.90 0.17
C SER A 92 -1.41 -13.36 0.15
N PRO A 93 -2.15 -12.63 1.00
CA PRO A 93 -2.08 -11.16 1.03
C PRO A 93 -0.68 -10.56 1.23
N LEU A 94 0.25 -11.34 1.81
CA LEU A 94 1.62 -10.91 2.14
C LEU A 94 2.70 -11.51 1.25
N VAL A 95 2.41 -12.59 0.52
CA VAL A 95 3.40 -13.29 -0.31
C VAL A 95 3.10 -12.98 -1.77
N TRP A 96 3.98 -12.18 -2.36
CA TRP A 96 3.88 -11.73 -3.74
C TRP A 96 5.07 -12.22 -4.53
N HIS A 97 4.82 -12.61 -5.77
CA HIS A 97 5.81 -13.11 -6.70
C HIS A 97 5.73 -12.34 -8.01
N GLU A 98 6.87 -12.22 -8.68
CA GLU A 98 7.01 -11.57 -9.98
C GLU A 98 7.87 -12.44 -10.90
N VAL A 99 7.51 -12.51 -12.17
CA VAL A 99 8.41 -13.05 -13.21
C VAL A 99 9.29 -11.91 -13.73
N PRO A 100 10.59 -11.89 -13.41
CA PRO A 100 11.48 -10.83 -13.88
C PRO A 100 11.84 -11.01 -15.37
N GLY A 101 11.93 -9.91 -16.10
CA GLY A 101 12.44 -9.89 -17.48
C GLY A 101 11.47 -10.46 -18.52
N ASP A 102 12.01 -11.09 -19.55
CA ASP A 102 11.23 -11.66 -20.65
C ASP A 102 10.42 -12.86 -20.17
N ILE A 103 9.09 -12.71 -20.20
CA ILE A 103 8.14 -13.71 -19.71
C ILE A 103 8.00 -14.80 -20.76
N THR A 104 8.96 -15.73 -20.75
CA THR A 104 9.03 -16.89 -21.64
C THR A 104 8.87 -18.18 -20.85
N ASP A 105 8.34 -19.21 -21.50
CA ASP A 105 8.32 -20.55 -20.91
C ASP A 105 9.68 -21.25 -21.06
N THR A 106 9.84 -22.43 -20.45
CA THR A 106 11.04 -23.29 -20.59
C THR A 106 11.47 -23.59 -22.03
N ARG A 107 10.59 -23.42 -23.02
CA ARG A 107 10.90 -23.64 -24.45
C ARG A 107 11.35 -22.35 -25.14
N GLY A 108 11.40 -21.23 -24.42
CA GLY A 108 11.71 -19.92 -24.96
C GLY A 108 10.54 -19.29 -25.72
N VAL A 109 9.31 -19.80 -25.56
CA VAL A 109 8.13 -19.22 -26.21
C VAL A 109 7.54 -18.14 -25.31
N ALA A 110 7.20 -16.99 -25.89
CA ALA A 110 6.58 -15.88 -25.16
C ALA A 110 5.26 -16.32 -24.50
N TYR A 111 5.10 -15.97 -23.23
CA TYR A 111 3.89 -16.26 -22.48
C TYR A 111 2.87 -15.14 -22.69
N THR A 112 1.82 -15.42 -23.45
CA THR A 112 0.82 -14.42 -23.85
C THR A 112 -0.34 -14.31 -22.85
N VAL A 113 -1.11 -13.22 -22.95
CA VAL A 113 -2.34 -13.01 -22.17
C VAL A 113 -3.35 -14.15 -22.35
N ASP A 114 -3.43 -14.73 -23.54
CA ASP A 114 -4.37 -15.83 -23.81
C ASP A 114 -3.94 -17.13 -23.12
N LEU A 115 -2.63 -17.42 -23.09
CA LEU A 115 -2.10 -18.53 -22.31
C LEU A 115 -2.34 -18.32 -20.80
N LEU A 116 -2.12 -17.10 -20.30
CA LEU A 116 -2.42 -16.74 -18.92
C LEU A 116 -3.90 -17.00 -18.59
N ARG A 117 -4.83 -16.51 -19.42
CA ARG A 117 -6.28 -16.70 -19.23
C ARG A 117 -6.67 -18.16 -19.32
N ALA A 118 -6.05 -18.93 -20.22
CA ALA A 118 -6.31 -20.36 -20.35
C ALA A 118 -5.83 -21.14 -19.12
N ASP A 119 -4.64 -20.82 -18.58
CA ASP A 119 -4.09 -21.47 -17.39
C ASP A 119 -4.93 -21.15 -16.15
N VAL A 120 -5.26 -19.87 -15.93
CA VAL A 120 -6.14 -19.43 -14.83
C VAL A 120 -7.56 -20.00 -14.97
N GLY A 121 -8.09 -20.11 -16.20
CA GLY A 121 -9.42 -20.65 -16.46
C GLY A 121 -9.55 -22.15 -16.14
N ARG A 122 -8.42 -22.88 -16.14
CA ARG A 122 -8.34 -24.31 -15.78
C ARG A 122 -8.05 -24.55 -14.30
N ALA A 123 -7.75 -23.50 -13.53
CA ALA A 123 -7.40 -23.61 -12.12
C ALA A 123 -8.57 -24.18 -11.29
N PRO A 124 -8.28 -25.01 -10.26
CA PRO A 124 -9.32 -25.55 -9.38
C PRO A 124 -10.02 -24.46 -8.56
N VAL A 125 -9.27 -23.42 -8.17
CA VAL A 125 -9.78 -22.19 -7.53
C VAL A 125 -9.48 -21.04 -8.49
N ARG A 126 -10.48 -20.22 -8.80
CA ARG A 126 -10.32 -19.10 -9.75
C ARG A 126 -9.69 -17.89 -9.05
N PRO A 127 -8.42 -17.53 -9.32
CA PRO A 127 -7.83 -16.32 -8.78
C PRO A 127 -8.48 -15.05 -9.33
N SER A 128 -8.38 -13.97 -8.57
CA SER A 128 -8.76 -12.64 -9.04
C SER A 128 -7.76 -12.14 -10.08
N LEU A 129 -8.24 -11.87 -11.30
CA LEU A 129 -7.44 -11.37 -12.43
C LEU A 129 -7.62 -9.86 -12.56
N THR A 130 -6.53 -9.12 -12.39
CA THR A 130 -6.51 -7.66 -12.52
C THR A 130 -5.52 -7.26 -13.60
N VAL A 131 -5.98 -6.41 -14.52
CA VAL A 131 -5.11 -5.75 -15.50
C VAL A 131 -4.46 -4.55 -14.82
N ASP A 132 -3.14 -4.60 -14.68
CA ASP A 132 -2.36 -3.43 -14.32
C ASP A 132 -2.32 -2.51 -15.55
N SER A 133 -3.15 -1.46 -15.52
CA SER A 133 -3.24 -0.50 -16.60
C SER A 133 -1.95 0.28 -16.85
N GLY A 134 -0.94 0.14 -15.97
CA GLY A 134 0.36 0.71 -16.17
C GLY A 134 0.40 2.23 -16.22
N ARG A 135 -0.74 2.88 -15.99
CA ARG A 135 -0.87 4.30 -15.80
C ARG A 135 -0.44 4.56 -14.37
N ASP A 136 0.85 4.34 -14.12
CA ASP A 136 1.53 4.91 -12.98
C ASP A 136 1.17 6.39 -13.00
N SER A 137 0.42 6.76 -11.99
CA SER A 137 -0.32 7.99 -11.79
C SER A 137 0.60 9.18 -11.55
N GLY A 138 1.59 9.39 -12.41
CA GLY A 138 2.58 10.46 -12.33
C GLY A 138 2.03 11.87 -12.58
N GLY A 139 0.70 12.04 -12.72
CA GLY A 139 0.07 13.33 -12.95
C GLY A 139 -0.72 13.89 -11.76
N GLY A 140 -0.95 13.09 -10.71
CA GLY A 140 -1.69 13.54 -9.53
C GLY A 140 -0.79 14.27 -8.53
N ILE A 141 -1.21 15.45 -8.05
CA ILE A 141 -0.56 16.14 -6.91
C ILE A 141 -0.67 15.29 -5.63
N PHE A 142 -1.66 14.39 -5.57
CA PHE A 142 -1.85 13.48 -4.46
C PHE A 142 -1.16 12.14 -4.75
N PRO A 143 -0.39 11.61 -3.81
CA PRO A 143 0.16 10.27 -3.98
C PRO A 143 -0.99 9.26 -3.98
N ASP A 144 -1.17 8.55 -5.10
CA ASP A 144 -2.15 7.45 -5.22
C ASP A 144 -1.87 6.32 -4.21
N TRP A 145 -0.61 6.24 -3.80
CA TRP A 145 -0.21 5.51 -2.61
C TRP A 145 -0.50 6.36 -1.37
N PRO A 146 -1.43 5.92 -0.50
CA PRO A 146 -1.27 4.63 0.16
C PRO A 146 -2.51 3.72 0.07
N PHE A 147 -3.38 3.95 -0.90
CA PHE A 147 -4.65 3.22 -1.05
C PHE A 147 -4.66 2.23 -2.21
N THR A 148 -3.61 2.26 -3.03
CA THR A 148 -3.39 1.32 -4.12
C THR A 148 -2.63 0.09 -3.62
N PHE A 149 -3.32 -1.04 -3.65
CA PHE A 149 -2.77 -2.37 -3.42
C PHE A 149 -2.59 -3.06 -4.76
N LEU A 150 -1.50 -3.82 -4.93
CA LEU A 150 -1.30 -4.64 -6.12
C LEU A 150 -2.45 -5.66 -6.23
N GLY A 151 -2.96 -5.86 -7.44
CA GLY A 151 -4.18 -6.65 -7.67
C GLY A 151 -5.49 -5.85 -7.69
N GLY A 152 -5.46 -4.51 -7.61
CA GLY A 152 -6.58 -3.64 -8.01
C GLY A 152 -7.74 -3.53 -7.03
N GLU A 153 -7.73 -4.30 -5.95
CA GLU A 153 -8.68 -4.10 -4.86
C GLU A 153 -8.35 -2.83 -4.09
N LYS A 154 -9.30 -1.89 -4.11
CA LYS A 154 -9.20 -0.69 -3.28
C LYS A 154 -9.30 -1.12 -1.82
N LEU A 155 -8.23 -0.91 -1.04
CA LEU A 155 -8.23 -1.09 0.42
C LEU A 155 -9.05 0.03 1.09
N TRP A 156 -10.37 0.02 0.85
CA TRP A 156 -11.29 1.07 1.30
C TRP A 156 -11.30 1.20 2.83
N TRP A 157 -11.09 0.11 3.56
CA TRP A 157 -10.99 0.11 5.02
C TRP A 157 -9.77 0.92 5.49
N LEU A 158 -8.67 0.85 4.74
CA LEU A 158 -7.43 1.56 5.04
C LEU A 158 -7.57 3.05 4.73
N ALA A 159 -8.22 3.38 3.61
CA ALA A 159 -8.62 4.75 3.30
C ALA A 159 -9.54 5.33 4.38
N THR A 160 -10.52 4.54 4.83
CA THR A 160 -11.45 4.93 5.89
C THR A 160 -10.71 5.17 7.20
N ALA A 161 -9.81 4.26 7.61
CA ALA A 161 -9.01 4.41 8.83
C ALA A 161 -8.13 5.67 8.77
N TRP A 162 -7.53 5.96 7.61
CA TRP A 162 -6.74 7.17 7.40
C TRP A 162 -7.60 8.44 7.48
N VAL A 163 -8.79 8.45 6.85
CA VAL A 163 -9.72 9.59 6.92
C VAL A 163 -10.18 9.82 8.36
N VAL A 164 -10.52 8.75 9.10
CA VAL A 164 -10.87 8.85 10.52
C VAL A 164 -9.70 9.42 11.33
N ALA A 165 -8.47 8.95 11.07
CA ALA A 165 -7.27 9.49 11.73
C ALA A 165 -7.09 10.98 11.47
N PHE A 166 -7.29 11.41 10.23
CA PHE A 166 -7.20 12.81 9.82
C PHE A 166 -8.27 13.67 10.49
N VAL A 167 -9.52 13.20 10.54
CA VAL A 167 -10.62 13.89 11.24
C VAL A 167 -10.34 13.98 12.75
N VAL A 168 -9.83 12.91 13.37
CA VAL A 168 -9.42 12.91 14.78
C VAL A 168 -8.32 13.95 15.03
N MET A 169 -7.35 14.08 14.12
CA MET A 169 -6.29 15.10 14.22
C MET A 169 -6.85 16.53 14.15
N LEU A 170 -7.83 16.78 13.27
CA LEU A 170 -8.44 18.11 13.10
C LEU A 170 -9.37 18.51 14.24
N LEU A 171 -10.25 17.59 14.67
CA LEU A 171 -11.31 17.86 15.65
C LEU A 171 -10.88 17.56 17.09
N GLY A 172 -9.83 16.76 17.27
CA GLY A 172 -9.33 16.35 18.57
C GLY A 172 -8.67 17.48 19.38
N PRO A 173 -8.23 17.15 20.61
CA PRO A 173 -7.47 18.07 21.45
C PRO A 173 -6.25 18.64 20.71
N PRO A 174 -5.81 19.86 21.05
CA PRO A 174 -4.66 20.46 20.40
C PRO A 174 -3.42 19.56 20.59
N PRO A 175 -2.73 19.18 19.48
CA PRO A 175 -1.55 18.34 19.56
C PRO A 175 -0.43 19.02 20.35
N ARG A 176 0.34 18.20 21.08
CA ARG A 176 1.34 18.65 22.05
C ARG A 176 2.66 19.02 21.39
N LEU A 177 3.13 18.22 20.44
CA LEU A 177 4.46 18.32 19.81
C LEU A 177 4.48 19.32 18.66
N ALA A 178 3.40 19.39 17.90
CA ALA A 178 3.30 20.20 16.69
C ALA A 178 1.92 20.86 16.62
N ASN A 179 1.78 21.97 15.93
CA ASN A 179 0.46 22.54 15.68
C ASN A 179 -0.31 21.70 14.62
N ARG A 180 -1.62 21.96 14.45
CA ARG A 180 -2.45 21.21 13.49
C ARG A 180 -1.96 21.34 12.05
N TRP A 181 -1.41 22.50 11.67
CA TRP A 181 -0.87 22.72 10.33
C TRP A 181 0.38 21.88 10.06
N ALA A 182 1.26 21.70 11.05
CA ALA A 182 2.42 20.83 10.92
C ALA A 182 2.00 19.36 10.77
N TRP A 183 1.00 18.92 11.54
CA TRP A 183 0.43 17.58 11.40
C TRP A 183 -0.29 17.37 10.06
N PHE A 184 -1.02 18.37 9.57
CA PHE A 184 -1.60 18.35 8.25
C PHE A 184 -0.56 18.01 7.17
N TRP A 185 0.59 18.70 7.18
CA TRP A 185 1.70 18.38 6.24
C TRP A 185 2.28 16.99 6.45
N MET A 186 2.40 16.50 7.68
CA MET A 186 2.88 15.12 7.89
C MET A 186 1.89 14.08 7.35
N PHE A 187 0.58 14.34 7.39
CA PHE A 187 -0.43 13.46 6.80
C PHE A 187 -0.37 13.42 5.27
N THR A 188 0.16 14.45 4.59
CA THR A 188 0.34 14.40 3.13
C THR A 188 1.44 13.42 2.70
N VAL A 189 2.31 12.98 3.61
CA VAL A 189 3.30 11.91 3.39
C VAL A 189 2.63 10.51 3.37
N GLY A 190 1.31 10.44 3.52
CA GLY A 190 0.53 9.20 3.47
C GLY A 190 0.27 8.63 4.86
N GLN A 191 0.34 7.30 4.99
CA GLN A 191 0.01 6.60 6.25
C GLN A 191 1.00 6.87 7.38
N ILE A 192 2.25 7.20 7.05
CA ILE A 192 3.32 7.34 8.04
C ILE A 192 3.06 8.54 8.95
N GLY A 193 2.54 9.64 8.41
CA GLY A 193 2.10 10.79 9.23
C GLY A 193 1.00 10.41 10.22
N ALA A 194 0.03 9.61 9.79
CA ALA A 194 -1.06 9.14 10.65
C ALA A 194 -0.56 8.18 11.75
N ILE A 195 0.35 7.26 11.40
CA ILE A 195 1.00 6.36 12.36
C ILE A 195 1.79 7.17 13.39
N LEU A 196 2.61 8.13 12.95
CA LEU A 196 3.37 9.00 13.86
C LEU A 196 2.45 9.79 14.79
N TYR A 197 1.35 10.34 14.26
CA TYR A 197 0.35 11.03 15.07
C TYR A 197 -0.19 10.11 16.17
N PHE A 198 -0.64 8.91 15.82
CA PHE A 198 -1.15 7.96 16.83
C PHE A 198 -0.08 7.35 17.71
N VAL A 199 1.19 7.40 17.35
CA VAL A 199 2.27 6.94 18.24
C VAL A 199 2.62 8.03 19.26
N LEU A 200 2.60 9.30 18.83
CA LEU A 200 3.11 10.44 19.59
C LEU A 200 2.05 11.27 20.33
N GLU A 201 0.84 11.36 19.78
CA GLU A 201 -0.22 12.29 20.21
C GLU A 201 -1.50 11.57 20.66
N PRO A 202 -2.24 12.12 21.64
CA PRO A 202 -1.90 13.30 22.47
C PRO A 202 -0.82 13.00 23.52
N ARG A 203 -0.54 11.71 23.75
CA ARG A 203 0.50 11.22 24.67
C ARG A 203 1.26 10.08 24.00
N PRO A 204 2.57 9.96 24.15
CA PRO A 204 3.31 8.84 23.55
C PRO A 204 2.80 7.50 24.08
N LEU A 205 2.60 6.51 23.21
CA LEU A 205 2.07 5.19 23.61
C LEU A 205 2.96 4.45 24.62
N TRP A 206 4.27 4.72 24.60
CA TRP A 206 5.23 4.12 25.53
C TRP A 206 5.29 4.83 26.89
N ARG A 207 4.68 6.01 27.03
CA ARG A 207 4.55 6.67 28.33
C ARG A 207 3.21 6.29 28.93
N GLY A 208 3.24 5.70 30.13
CA GLY A 208 2.04 5.36 30.89
C GLY A 208 1.14 6.59 31.18
N LEU A 209 0.05 6.36 31.91
CA LEU A 209 -0.99 7.38 32.18
C LEU A 209 -0.53 8.62 32.99
N GLY A 210 0.75 8.70 33.35
CA GLY A 210 1.33 9.81 34.11
C GLY A 210 1.33 11.16 33.38
N GLU A 211 1.77 12.19 34.11
CA GLU A 211 1.93 13.54 33.57
C GLU A 211 3.01 13.56 32.48
N VAL A 212 2.67 14.15 31.35
CA VAL A 212 3.59 14.27 30.22
C VAL A 212 4.07 15.71 30.18
N PRO A 213 5.39 15.96 30.25
CA PRO A 213 5.94 17.30 30.15
C PRO A 213 5.44 18.00 28.89
N VAL A 214 4.99 19.24 29.01
CA VAL A 214 4.64 20.08 27.86
C VAL A 214 5.97 20.45 27.18
N PRO A 215 6.15 20.18 25.87
CA PRO A 215 7.33 20.61 25.15
C PRO A 215 7.46 22.13 25.21
N GLU A 216 8.68 22.61 25.44
CA GLU A 216 8.98 24.05 25.49
C GLU A 216 8.74 24.73 24.14
N LYS A 217 8.92 24.00 23.03
CA LYS A 217 8.71 24.50 21.67
C LYS A 217 7.88 23.52 20.85
N ARG A 218 6.81 24.04 20.23
CA ARG A 218 5.97 23.28 19.29
C ARG A 218 6.47 23.47 17.87
N VAL A 219 6.41 22.41 17.06
CA VAL A 219 6.70 22.49 15.63
C VAL A 219 5.61 23.30 14.94
N GLU A 220 6.02 24.34 14.22
CA GLU A 220 5.14 25.21 13.45
C GLU A 220 4.86 24.64 12.05
N GLY A 221 3.85 25.19 11.37
CA GLY A 221 3.36 24.67 10.09
C GLY A 221 4.43 24.64 9.00
N GLY A 222 5.23 25.71 8.88
CA GLY A 222 6.32 25.79 7.90
C GLY A 222 7.41 24.73 8.13
N SER A 223 7.83 24.53 9.38
CA SER A 223 8.76 23.46 9.74
C SER A 223 8.15 22.08 9.53
N GLY A 224 6.86 21.90 9.81
CA GLY A 224 6.13 20.66 9.53
C GLY A 224 6.15 20.29 8.04
N CYS A 225 6.05 21.26 7.15
CA CYS A 225 6.22 21.06 5.71
C CYS A 225 7.63 20.53 5.37
N LEU A 226 8.70 21.17 5.86
CA LEU A 226 10.06 20.68 5.63
C LEU A 226 10.29 19.26 6.19
N ILE A 227 9.75 18.98 7.38
CA ILE A 227 9.81 17.64 7.99
C ILE A 227 9.07 16.63 7.12
N SER A 228 7.91 16.99 6.54
CA SER A 228 7.15 16.09 5.67
C SER A 228 7.94 15.65 4.42
N ILE A 229 8.70 16.56 3.81
CA ILE A 229 9.58 16.26 2.67
C ILE A 229 10.72 15.33 3.10
N GLY A 230 11.38 15.61 4.23
CA GLY A 230 12.41 14.71 4.75
C GLY A 230 11.85 13.32 5.08
N LEU A 231 10.67 13.29 5.70
CA LEU A 231 9.99 12.07 6.07
C LEU A 231 9.57 11.26 4.84
N SER A 232 9.15 11.88 3.73
CA SER A 232 8.78 11.15 2.52
C SER A 232 9.96 10.40 1.92
N VAL A 233 11.16 11.00 1.91
CA VAL A 233 12.38 10.33 1.46
C VAL A 233 12.72 9.14 2.36
N ILE A 234 12.71 9.35 3.68
CA ILE A 234 12.97 8.29 4.67
C ILE A 234 11.95 7.15 4.53
N SER A 235 10.69 7.49 4.26
CA SER A 235 9.59 6.55 4.11
C SER A 235 9.80 5.60 2.93
N VAL A 236 10.28 6.11 1.79
CA VAL A 236 10.60 5.28 0.61
C VAL A 236 11.71 4.29 0.95
N VAL A 237 12.77 4.74 1.62
CA VAL A 237 13.89 3.87 2.03
C VAL A 237 13.42 2.79 3.00
N LEU A 238 12.62 3.15 4.02
CA LEU A 238 12.06 2.20 4.98
C LEU A 238 11.13 1.19 4.31
N ALA A 239 10.26 1.64 3.40
CA ALA A 239 9.36 0.75 2.67
C ALA A 239 10.12 -0.27 1.83
N GLY A 240 11.19 0.15 1.15
CA GLY A 240 12.08 -0.76 0.40
C GLY A 240 12.77 -1.76 1.32
N GLY A 241 13.34 -1.30 2.44
CA GLY A 241 14.03 -2.18 3.40
C GLY A 241 13.10 -3.20 4.07
N ILE A 242 11.88 -2.78 4.45
CA ILE A 242 10.87 -3.69 5.01
C ILE A 242 10.42 -4.70 3.96
N GLY A 243 10.16 -4.27 2.73
CA GLY A 243 9.76 -5.18 1.66
C GLY A 243 10.84 -6.22 1.37
N GLN A 244 12.11 -5.82 1.34
CA GLN A 244 13.22 -6.75 1.20
C GLN A 244 13.32 -7.74 2.37
N LEU A 245 13.15 -7.27 3.61
CA LEU A 245 13.15 -8.13 4.78
C LEU A 245 12.01 -9.16 4.74
N VAL A 246 10.81 -8.72 4.36
CA VAL A 246 9.63 -9.59 4.20
C VAL A 246 9.89 -10.65 3.13
N SER A 247 10.45 -10.27 1.98
CA SER A 247 10.83 -11.22 0.94
C SER A 247 11.87 -12.24 1.44
N VAL A 248 12.88 -11.82 2.20
CA VAL A 248 13.88 -12.76 2.76
C VAL A 248 13.26 -13.75 3.77
N VAL A 249 12.29 -13.29 4.57
CA VAL A 249 11.66 -14.12 5.61
C VAL A 249 10.63 -15.09 5.03
N LEU A 250 9.91 -14.68 3.98
CA LEU A 250 8.81 -15.46 3.39
C LEU A 250 9.22 -16.28 2.15
N GLY A 251 10.36 -15.99 1.53
CA GLY A 251 10.88 -16.69 0.34
C GLY A 251 10.39 -16.09 -0.98
#